data_AF-A0A2E5U0R4-F1
#
_entry.id   AF-A0A2E5U0R4-F1
#
_cell.length_a   1.000
_cell.length_b   1.000
_cell.length_c   1.000
_cell.angle_alpha   90.00
_cell.angle_beta   90.00
_cell.angle_gamma   90.00
#
_symmetry.space_group_name_H-M   'P 1'
#
loop_
_entity.id
_entity.type
_entity.pdbx_description
1 polymer ?
#
loop_
_entity_poly.entity_id
_entity_poly.type
_entity_poly.pdbx_seq_one_letter_code
_entity_poly.pdbx_strand_id
1 'polypeptide(L)'
;MNDVDNNNSNEKLYNIKIEDFESKGYSFSYSLYNRMSEEGKNEADNLFDGIPTDISLASKFMKIISEKCSKNDQYVLPGTAISEAIFRILIENENRPMSILEIHSKLTNVWSSVIYLKNLSETVVTRVLEGDNQYGFSSES
;
A
#
# COMPACT_ATOMS: atom_id res chain seq x y z
N MET A 1 -41.61 14.97 -8.56
CA MET A 1 -40.75 15.06 -7.36
C MET A 1 -39.34 14.87 -7.87
N ASN A 2 -38.61 15.98 -8.00
CA ASN A 2 -37.15 15.94 -8.19
C ASN A 2 -36.58 15.32 -6.89
N ASP A 3 -35.45 14.62 -6.87
CA ASP A 3 -34.17 15.01 -7.45
C ASP A 3 -33.33 13.81 -7.90
N VAL A 4 -32.49 14.13 -8.85
CA VAL A 4 -31.44 13.33 -9.45
C VAL A 4 -30.30 13.21 -8.43
N ASP A 5 -30.11 12.05 -7.81
CA ASP A 5 -28.81 11.70 -7.20
C ASP A 5 -27.94 11.01 -8.25
N ASN A 6 -27.60 11.78 -9.27
CA ASN A 6 -26.45 11.50 -10.11
C ASN A 6 -25.21 12.00 -9.34
N ASN A 7 -24.87 11.31 -8.25
CA ASN A 7 -23.57 11.48 -7.61
C ASN A 7 -22.54 10.81 -8.51
N ASN A 8 -22.22 11.50 -9.61
CA ASN A 8 -20.97 11.31 -10.32
C ASN A 8 -19.89 11.98 -9.46
N SER A 9 -19.69 11.47 -8.23
CA SER A 9 -18.48 11.75 -7.49
C SER A 9 -17.38 11.04 -8.25
N ASN A 10 -16.45 11.78 -8.86
CA ASN A 10 -15.14 11.22 -9.20
C ASN A 10 -14.56 10.70 -7.89
N GLU A 11 -14.76 9.41 -7.63
CA GLU A 11 -14.24 8.73 -6.45
C GLU A 11 -12.72 8.83 -6.55
N LYS A 12 -12.10 9.56 -5.62
CA LYS A 12 -10.64 9.68 -5.59
C LYS A 12 -10.04 8.29 -5.42
N LEU A 13 -9.17 7.91 -6.35
CA LEU A 13 -8.41 6.68 -6.27
C LEU A 13 -6.98 7.00 -5.83
N TYR A 14 -6.44 6.17 -4.95
CA TYR A 14 -5.14 6.37 -4.34
C TYR A 14 -4.14 5.33 -4.79
N ASN A 15 -2.93 5.77 -5.07
CA ASN A 15 -1.77 4.95 -5.38
C ASN A 15 -0.51 5.56 -4.74
N ILE A 16 0.62 4.91 -4.96
CA ILE A 16 1.95 5.44 -4.68
C ILE A 16 2.51 6.03 -5.97
N LYS A 17 2.79 7.34 -5.96
CA LYS A 17 3.58 7.99 -7.00
C LYS A 17 5.06 7.76 -6.72
N ILE A 18 5.65 6.88 -7.51
CA ILE A 18 7.01 6.37 -7.31
C ILE A 18 8.02 7.52 -7.33
N GLU A 19 7.86 8.50 -8.22
CA GLU A 19 8.77 9.65 -8.31
C GLU A 19 8.74 10.48 -7.02
N ASP A 20 7.56 10.67 -6.44
CA ASP A 20 7.40 11.42 -5.19
C ASP A 20 7.95 10.63 -4.00
N PHE A 21 7.84 9.29 -4.03
CA PHE A 21 8.49 8.41 -3.05
C PHE A 21 10.02 8.53 -3.13
N GLU A 22 10.61 8.40 -4.33
CA GLU A 22 12.06 8.41 -4.50
C GLU A 22 12.68 9.80 -4.27
N SER A 23 11.93 10.88 -4.53
CA SER A 23 12.34 12.25 -4.21
C SER A 23 12.68 12.47 -2.73
N LYS A 24 12.20 11.58 -1.83
CA LYS A 24 12.47 11.62 -0.38
C LYS A 24 13.76 10.90 0.01
N GLY A 25 14.51 10.37 -0.96
CA GLY A 25 15.81 9.74 -0.76
C GLY A 25 15.78 8.22 -0.51
N TYR A 26 14.64 7.57 -0.74
CA TYR A 26 14.50 6.11 -0.59
C TYR A 26 14.35 5.45 -1.96
N SER A 27 15.03 4.32 -2.18
CA SER A 27 14.76 3.50 -3.37
C SER A 27 13.44 2.75 -3.20
N PHE A 28 12.56 2.85 -4.20
CA PHE A 28 11.28 2.16 -4.17
C PHE A 28 11.46 0.63 -4.22
N SER A 29 12.27 0.12 -5.15
CA SER A 29 12.56 -1.32 -5.26
C SER A 29 13.15 -1.91 -3.99
N TYR A 30 14.10 -1.22 -3.35
CA TYR A 30 14.67 -1.66 -2.07
C TYR A 30 13.63 -1.66 -0.95
N SER A 31 12.73 -0.67 -0.95
CA SER A 31 11.62 -0.57 0.01
C SER A 31 10.61 -1.70 -0.13
N LEU A 32 10.36 -2.18 -1.36
CA LEU A 32 9.55 -3.38 -1.61
C LEU A 32 10.25 -4.64 -1.11
N TYR A 33 11.51 -4.84 -1.50
CA TYR A 33 12.32 -5.98 -1.09
C TYR A 33 12.37 -6.15 0.44
N ASN A 34 12.57 -5.06 1.18
CA ASN A 34 12.62 -5.09 2.64
C ASN A 34 11.30 -5.46 3.32
N ARG A 35 10.17 -5.43 2.60
CA ARG A 35 8.84 -5.77 3.13
C ARG A 35 8.39 -7.17 2.74
N MET A 36 9.17 -7.87 1.93
CA MET A 36 8.91 -9.26 1.56
C MET A 36 9.13 -10.20 2.75
N SER A 37 8.38 -11.31 2.73
CA SER A 37 8.69 -12.48 3.56
C SER A 37 10.02 -13.12 3.13
N GLU A 38 10.55 -14.04 3.94
CA GLU A 38 11.73 -14.83 3.59
C GLU A 38 11.53 -15.58 2.26
N GLU A 39 10.36 -16.19 2.07
CA GLU A 39 10.02 -16.86 0.81
C GLU A 39 10.03 -15.90 -0.38
N GLY A 40 9.46 -14.69 -0.21
CA GLY A 40 9.47 -13.67 -1.25
C GLY A 40 10.88 -13.20 -1.62
N LYS A 41 11.76 -13.04 -0.62
CA LYS A 41 13.17 -12.68 -0.84
C LYS A 41 13.92 -13.76 -1.60
N ASN A 42 13.75 -15.02 -1.22
CA ASN A 42 14.38 -16.15 -1.91
C ASN A 42 14.03 -16.21 -3.41
N GLU A 43 12.81 -15.80 -3.77
CA GLU A 43 12.41 -15.68 -5.17
C GLU A 43 13.02 -14.43 -5.84
N ALA A 44 12.94 -13.29 -5.16
CA ALA A 44 13.43 -12.01 -5.66
C ALA A 44 14.95 -11.98 -5.88
N ASP A 45 15.74 -12.65 -5.05
CA ASP A 45 17.21 -12.66 -5.10
C ASP A 45 17.75 -13.21 -6.45
N ASN A 46 16.95 -13.95 -7.21
CA ASN A 46 17.33 -14.43 -8.56
C ASN A 46 17.15 -13.35 -9.66
N LEU A 47 16.62 -12.18 -9.32
CA LEU A 47 16.25 -11.14 -10.30
C LEU A 47 17.27 -10.00 -10.39
N PHE A 48 18.25 -9.94 -9.48
CA PHE A 48 19.23 -8.86 -9.38
C PHE A 48 20.53 -9.34 -8.75
N ASP A 49 21.61 -8.59 -8.96
CA ASP A 49 22.89 -8.77 -8.26
C ASP A 49 23.11 -7.61 -7.28
N GLY A 50 23.53 -7.90 -6.04
CA GLY A 50 23.88 -6.87 -5.06
C GLY A 50 22.67 -6.25 -4.32
N ILE A 51 22.50 -4.93 -4.37
CA ILE A 51 21.41 -4.22 -3.68
C ILE A 51 20.31 -3.89 -4.71
N PRO A 52 19.03 -4.24 -4.46
CA PRO A 52 17.98 -4.09 -5.46
C PRO A 52 17.43 -2.67 -5.53
N THR A 53 18.23 -1.73 -6.06
CA THR A 53 17.83 -0.32 -6.20
C THR A 53 17.30 0.03 -7.59
N ASP A 54 17.43 -0.86 -8.58
CA ASP A 54 16.91 -0.62 -9.92
C ASP A 54 15.37 -0.60 -9.91
N ILE A 55 14.77 0.51 -10.36
CA ILE A 55 13.33 0.69 -10.40
C ILE A 55 12.62 -0.32 -11.32
N SER A 56 13.33 -0.89 -12.32
CA SER A 56 12.78 -1.91 -13.21
C SER A 56 12.34 -3.18 -12.47
N LEU A 57 12.86 -3.41 -11.25
CA LEU A 57 12.51 -4.53 -10.38
C LEU A 57 11.14 -4.36 -9.71
N ALA A 58 10.64 -3.13 -9.58
CA ALA A 58 9.48 -2.82 -8.74
C ALA A 58 8.23 -3.62 -9.13
N SER A 59 7.93 -3.71 -10.43
CA SER A 59 6.77 -4.49 -10.91
C SER A 59 6.90 -5.98 -10.56
N LYS A 60 8.08 -6.58 -10.74
CA LYS A 60 8.32 -7.99 -10.39
C LYS A 60 8.19 -8.20 -8.88
N PHE A 61 8.71 -7.27 -8.09
CA PHE A 61 8.65 -7.33 -6.64
C PHE A 61 7.23 -7.20 -6.09
N MET A 62 6.44 -6.26 -6.62
CA MET A 62 5.02 -6.14 -6.25
C MET A 62 4.23 -7.41 -6.58
N LYS A 63 4.52 -8.05 -7.73
CA LYS A 63 3.93 -9.34 -8.07
C LYS A 63 4.28 -10.44 -7.06
N ILE A 64 5.54 -10.57 -6.67
CA ILE A 64 5.98 -11.51 -5.62
C ILE A 64 5.26 -11.22 -4.29
N ILE A 65 5.11 -9.94 -3.94
CA ILE A 65 4.40 -9.53 -2.72
C ILE A 65 2.92 -9.95 -2.79
N SER A 66 2.25 -9.63 -3.89
CA SER A 66 0.85 -9.96 -4.17
C SER A 66 0.59 -11.48 -4.13
N GLU A 67 1.45 -12.27 -4.77
CA GLU A 67 1.24 -13.71 -4.94
C GLU A 67 1.69 -14.54 -3.74
N LYS A 68 2.54 -13.99 -2.85
CA LYS A 68 3.15 -14.75 -1.75
C LYS A 68 3.12 -14.05 -0.42
N CYS A 69 3.76 -12.87 -0.34
CA CYS A 69 4.00 -12.20 0.94
C CYS A 69 2.69 -11.81 1.62
N SER A 70 1.73 -11.31 0.86
CA SER A 70 0.41 -10.87 1.33
C SER A 70 -0.46 -11.99 1.92
N LYS A 71 -0.18 -13.25 1.57
CA LYS A 71 -0.92 -14.43 2.06
C LYS A 71 -0.55 -14.84 3.48
N ASN A 72 0.50 -14.23 4.03
CA ASN A 72 0.88 -14.46 5.42
C ASN A 72 0.06 -13.54 6.33
N ASP A 73 -0.62 -14.10 7.33
CA ASP A 73 -1.41 -13.35 8.32
C ASP A 73 -0.57 -12.32 9.10
N GLN A 74 0.76 -12.46 9.09
CA GLN A 74 1.70 -11.51 9.71
C GLN A 74 2.18 -10.40 8.77
N TYR A 75 1.71 -10.36 7.51
CA TYR A 75 2.16 -9.37 6.53
C TYR A 75 1.84 -7.93 6.95
N VAL A 76 0.68 -7.72 7.59
CA VAL A 76 0.29 -6.46 8.21
C VAL A 76 -0.09 -6.72 9.67
N LEU A 77 0.87 -6.55 10.58
CA LEU A 77 0.65 -6.80 12.00
C LEU A 77 -0.24 -5.73 12.65
N PRO A 78 -0.94 -6.05 13.75
CA PRO A 78 -1.74 -5.08 14.54
C PRO A 78 -0.95 -3.83 15.00
N GLY A 79 0.35 -4.01 15.29
CA GLY A 79 1.25 -2.92 15.69
C GLY A 79 1.60 -1.96 14.56
N THR A 80 1.44 -2.36 13.29
CA THR A 80 1.90 -1.62 12.10
C THR A 80 1.29 -0.23 12.04
N ALA A 81 2.10 0.81 11.84
CA ALA A 81 1.61 2.18 11.65
C ALA A 81 0.60 2.24 10.49
N ILE A 82 -0.45 3.07 10.60
CA ILE A 82 -1.51 3.13 9.58
C ILE A 82 -0.92 3.44 8.19
N SER A 83 0.05 4.35 8.10
CA SER A 83 0.73 4.67 6.85
C SER A 83 1.49 3.48 6.24
N GLU A 84 2.22 2.71 7.06
CA GLU A 84 2.90 1.49 6.59
C GLU A 84 1.90 0.40 6.17
N ALA A 85 0.78 0.27 6.88
CA ALA A 85 -0.27 -0.68 6.52
C ALA A 85 -0.92 -0.31 5.18
N ILE A 86 -1.21 0.98 4.96
CA ILE A 86 -1.72 1.50 3.68
C ILE A 86 -0.70 1.25 2.56
N PHE A 87 0.58 1.54 2.80
CA PHE A 87 1.64 1.27 1.81
C PHE A 87 1.67 -0.21 1.41
N ARG A 88 1.62 -1.11 2.39
CA ARG A 88 1.57 -2.57 2.17
C ARG A 88 0.34 -3.01 1.38
N ILE A 89 -0.82 -2.43 1.67
CA ILE A 89 -2.09 -2.66 0.95
C ILE A 89 -1.98 -2.21 -0.52
N LEU A 90 -1.35 -1.08 -0.79
CA LEU A 90 -1.20 -0.58 -2.15
C LEU A 90 -0.22 -1.45 -2.96
N ILE A 91 0.92 -1.83 -2.38
CA ILE A 91 1.92 -2.65 -3.09
C ILE A 91 1.50 -4.12 -3.25
N GLU A 92 0.69 -4.69 -2.35
CA GLU A 92 0.08 -6.02 -2.58
C GLU A 92 -0.98 -5.98 -3.68
N ASN A 93 -1.60 -4.81 -3.92
CA ASN A 93 -2.51 -4.60 -5.05
C ASN A 93 -1.76 -4.19 -6.33
N GLU A 94 -0.44 -4.40 -6.36
CA GLU A 94 0.45 -4.04 -7.46
C GLU A 94 0.40 -2.55 -7.83
N ASN A 95 0.16 -1.72 -6.81
CA ASN A 95 0.00 -0.27 -6.92
C ASN A 95 -1.12 0.17 -7.88
N ARG A 96 -2.09 -0.70 -8.16
CA ARG A 96 -3.31 -0.31 -8.86
C ARG A 96 -4.11 0.64 -7.96
N PRO A 97 -4.60 1.79 -8.49
CA PRO A 97 -5.32 2.77 -7.68
C PRO A 97 -6.51 2.14 -6.95
N MET A 98 -6.67 2.50 -5.68
CA MET A 98 -7.73 2.00 -4.80
C MET A 98 -8.54 3.13 -4.20
N SER A 99 -9.83 2.93 -4.04
CA SER A 99 -10.66 3.91 -3.36
C SER A 99 -10.44 3.92 -1.85
N ILE A 100 -10.84 5.01 -1.19
CA ILE A 100 -10.76 5.13 0.27
C ILE A 100 -11.53 3.99 0.97
N LEU A 101 -12.67 3.61 0.41
CA LEU A 101 -13.52 2.55 0.96
C LEU A 101 -12.84 1.18 0.84
N GLU A 102 -12.16 0.92 -0.27
CA GLU A 102 -11.41 -0.33 -0.46
C GLU A 102 -10.22 -0.43 0.49
N ILE A 103 -9.45 0.66 0.65
CA ILE A 103 -8.32 0.73 1.58
C ILE A 103 -8.80 0.54 3.02
N HIS A 104 -9.87 1.26 3.41
CA HIS A 104 -10.48 1.13 4.72
C HIS A 104 -10.95 -0.31 4.99
N SER A 105 -11.65 -0.92 4.04
CA SER A 105 -12.15 -2.29 4.16
C SER A 105 -11.02 -3.31 4.33
N LYS A 106 -9.89 -3.13 3.62
CA LYS A 106 -8.72 -3.98 3.82
C LYS A 106 -8.11 -3.80 5.21
N LEU A 107 -7.95 -2.57 5.69
CA LEU A 107 -7.42 -2.29 7.02
C LEU A 107 -8.28 -2.91 8.13
N THR A 108 -9.61 -2.78 8.04
CA THR A 108 -10.53 -3.35 9.03
C THR A 108 -10.53 -4.87 8.99
N ASN A 109 -10.44 -5.49 7.82
CA ASN A 109 -10.36 -6.94 7.68
C ASN A 109 -9.08 -7.51 8.33
N VAL A 110 -7.93 -6.90 8.03
CA VAL A 110 -6.62 -7.30 8.57
C VAL A 110 -6.59 -7.21 10.11
N TRP A 111 -7.23 -6.20 10.70
CA TRP A 111 -7.23 -5.97 12.14
C TRP A 111 -8.51 -6.43 12.85
N SER A 112 -9.38 -7.17 12.17
CA SER A 112 -10.67 -7.65 12.69
C SER A 112 -10.55 -8.52 13.94
N SER A 113 -9.42 -9.21 14.11
CA SER A 113 -9.15 -10.10 15.25
C SER A 113 -8.51 -9.39 16.47
N VAL A 114 -8.23 -8.09 16.37
CA VAL A 114 -7.47 -7.34 17.38
C VAL A 114 -8.41 -6.57 18.31
N ILE A 115 -8.29 -6.82 19.62
CA ILE A 115 -9.13 -6.19 20.66
C ILE A 115 -8.87 -4.68 20.79
N TYR A 116 -7.69 -4.20 20.36
CA TYR A 116 -7.34 -2.78 20.33
C TYR A 116 -7.55 -2.21 18.93
N LEU A 117 -8.74 -1.68 18.65
CA LEU A 117 -8.95 -0.92 17.41
C LEU A 117 -8.23 0.42 17.51
N LYS A 118 -7.26 0.63 16.61
CA LYS A 118 -6.86 1.98 16.20
C LYS A 118 -8.11 2.69 15.68
N ASN A 119 -8.20 4.02 15.81
CA ASN A 119 -9.27 4.75 15.13
C ASN A 119 -9.03 4.65 13.61
N LEU A 120 -9.80 3.78 12.94
CA LEU A 120 -9.70 3.54 11.50
C LEU A 120 -10.75 4.28 10.70
N SER A 121 -11.46 5.26 11.28
CA SER A 121 -12.47 6.00 10.50
C SER A 121 -11.90 6.49 9.16
N GLU A 122 -12.73 6.53 8.12
CA GLU A 122 -12.33 7.01 6.79
C GLU A 122 -11.63 8.37 6.87
N THR A 123 -12.08 9.27 7.75
CA THR A 123 -11.43 10.56 8.01
C THR A 123 -9.97 10.43 8.46
N VAL A 124 -9.64 9.45 9.30
CA VAL A 124 -8.25 9.20 9.73
C VAL A 124 -7.43 8.63 8.57
N VAL A 125 -7.98 7.68 7.81
CA VAL A 125 -7.30 7.09 6.65
C VAL A 125 -7.02 8.17 5.59
N THR A 126 -8.00 9.02 5.27
CA THR A 126 -7.84 10.16 4.36
C THR A 126 -6.77 11.13 4.85
N ARG A 127 -6.75 11.48 6.14
CA ARG A 127 -5.69 12.34 6.70
C ARG A 127 -4.29 11.74 6.58
N VAL A 128 -4.16 10.42 6.65
CA VAL A 128 -2.86 9.74 6.44
C VAL A 128 -2.47 9.75 4.97
N LEU A 129 -3.42 9.53 4.06
CA LEU A 129 -3.20 9.56 2.61
C LEU A 129 -2.85 10.95 2.09
N GLU A 130 -3.58 11.98 2.53
CA GLU A 130 -3.43 13.37 2.06
C GLU A 130 -2.44 14.19 2.90
N GLY A 131 -2.00 13.69 4.06
CA GLY A 131 -1.04 14.34 4.94
C GLY A 131 0.41 14.10 4.54
N ASP A 132 1.34 14.80 5.21
CA ASP A 132 2.76 14.58 5.01
C ASP A 132 3.17 13.17 5.45
N ASN A 133 3.76 12.43 4.54
CA ASN A 133 4.13 11.03 4.72
C ASN A 133 5.35 10.69 3.86
N GLN A 134 6.07 9.63 4.22
CA GLN A 134 7.27 9.18 3.49
C GLN A 134 6.93 8.28 2.27
N TYR A 135 5.65 7.94 2.07
CA TYR A 135 5.21 6.85 1.19
C TYR A 135 4.75 7.30 -0.20
N GLY A 136 4.72 8.60 -0.48
CA GLY A 136 4.41 9.10 -1.83
C GLY A 136 2.96 8.84 -2.23
N PHE A 137 2.04 8.79 -1.27
CA PHE A 137 0.61 8.64 -1.57
C PHE A 137 0.11 9.81 -2.43
N SER A 138 -0.63 9.47 -3.47
CA SER A 138 -1.25 10.43 -4.38
C SER A 138 -2.67 10.00 -4.72
N SER A 139 -3.54 10.98 -4.96
CA SER A 139 -4.89 10.75 -5.48
C SER A 139 -4.94 11.07 -6.98
N GLU A 140 -5.55 10.20 -7.76
CA GLU A 140 -6.00 10.48 -9.12
C GLU A 140 -7.45 11.00 -9.05
N SER A 141 -7.80 11.96 -9.91
CA SER A 141 -9.12 12.62 -9.98
C SER A 141 -9.75 12.46 -11.34
#